data_AF-A0A927PMP6-F1
#
_entry.id   AF-A0A927PMP6-F1
#
_cell.length_a   1.000
_cell.length_b   1.000
_cell.length_c   1.000
_cell.angle_alpha   90.00
_cell.angle_beta   90.00
_cell.angle_gamma   90.00
#
_symmetry.space_group_name_H-M   'P 1'
#
loop_
_entity.id
_entity.type
_entity.pdbx_description
1 polymer ?
#
loop_
_entity_poly.entity_id
_entity_poly.type
_entity_poly.pdbx_seq_one_letter_code
_entity_poly.pdbx_strand_id
1 'polypeptide(L)'
;MSPRLLGRVRTTISAARDQFPSRARRARRVLLAGLGVRSARWSSADPRDQQWYGVVRTFTAEELIDGQPRTTACAIAVVCDGDYSAFHFFSRPHEGTGPRRREATLGLVGVDAFEYLYKIVEGHERDIIVYLHQPHLRDLLRSAAPAFPQCTMRESLEDERLSRLNGIAGMQIDLRVHRQQSRLAGIPRKEHGRLVVATDASLRSRHRGAGIACVSEEGIAESVFRAHLGRIDVAELAAIDLALSTFCDGRALHVLVDSRHALNYIEGVGRARDHAIASLVDSIRGKSRSRPVTFEWVRAHNGHPLNEAAHRLAVAARRCHTSNVPPDTQQRIVSGILEDLTADSVDQTV
;
A
#
# COMPACT_ATOMS: atom_id res chain seq x y z
N MET A 1 10.12 3.66 14.06
CA MET A 1 9.24 2.47 14.13
C MET A 1 8.82 2.25 15.57
N SER A 2 7.54 1.95 15.82
CA SER A 2 7.08 1.64 17.19
C SER A 2 7.65 0.29 17.65
N PRO A 3 8.19 0.19 18.89
CA PRO A 3 8.66 -1.08 19.48
C PRO A 3 7.61 -2.20 19.44
N ARG A 4 6.32 -1.84 19.39
CA ARG A 4 5.20 -2.78 19.31
C ARG A 4 5.12 -3.55 17.98
N LEU A 5 5.58 -2.96 16.87
CA LEU A 5 5.58 -3.61 15.55
C LEU A 5 6.73 -4.60 15.39
N LEU A 6 7.92 -4.24 15.88
CA LEU A 6 9.07 -5.15 16.00
C LEU A 6 8.78 -6.30 16.96
N GLY A 7 8.06 -6.02 18.05
CA GLY A 7 7.55 -7.02 18.98
C GLY A 7 6.65 -8.04 18.27
N ARG A 8 5.59 -7.59 17.57
CA ARG A 8 4.66 -8.46 16.84
C ARG A 8 5.32 -9.27 15.72
N VAL A 9 6.26 -8.69 14.97
CA VAL A 9 7.01 -9.43 13.94
C VAL A 9 7.84 -10.55 14.58
N ARG A 10 8.51 -10.28 15.72
CA ARG A 10 9.23 -11.32 16.47
C ARG A 10 8.30 -12.39 17.07
N THR A 11 7.12 -12.01 17.56
CA THR A 11 6.16 -12.99 18.14
C THR A 11 5.55 -13.89 17.07
N THR A 12 5.21 -13.36 15.89
CA THR A 12 4.67 -14.16 14.77
C THR A 12 5.73 -15.13 14.23
N ILE A 13 7.00 -14.68 14.13
CA ILE A 13 8.12 -15.52 13.71
C ILE A 13 8.42 -16.62 14.75
N SER A 14 8.33 -16.32 16.05
CA SER A 14 8.54 -17.30 17.12
C SER A 14 7.38 -18.31 17.23
N ALA A 15 6.12 -17.88 17.07
CA ALA A 15 4.97 -18.77 17.16
C ALA A 15 4.85 -19.74 15.98
N ALA A 16 5.33 -19.35 14.80
CA ALA A 16 5.41 -20.23 13.63
C ALA A 16 6.51 -21.31 13.75
N ARG A 17 7.54 -21.06 14.56
CA ARG A 17 8.65 -21.98 14.82
C ARG A 17 8.24 -23.19 15.68
N ASP A 18 7.27 -23.00 16.56
CA ASP A 18 6.86 -24.03 17.55
C ASP A 18 5.73 -24.94 17.08
N GLN A 19 5.03 -24.62 15.98
CA GLN A 19 3.83 -25.36 15.56
C GLN A 19 4.07 -26.61 14.69
N PHE A 20 5.30 -26.88 14.22
CA PHE A 20 5.51 -28.02 13.31
C PHE A 20 6.86 -28.73 13.50
N PRO A 21 7.03 -29.57 14.53
CA PRO A 21 8.17 -30.46 14.60
C PRO A 21 7.93 -31.70 13.70
N SER A 22 8.93 -32.03 12.89
CA SER A 22 9.23 -33.39 12.40
C SER A 22 8.35 -34.03 11.29
N ARG A 23 8.24 -33.44 10.09
CA ARG A 23 7.81 -34.20 8.87
C ARG A 23 8.60 -33.92 7.58
N ALA A 24 9.84 -33.45 7.70
CA ALA A 24 10.68 -33.07 6.55
C ALA A 24 11.08 -34.22 5.59
N ARG A 25 10.87 -35.50 5.93
CA ARG A 25 11.21 -36.63 5.02
C ARG A 25 10.04 -37.21 4.22
N ARG A 26 8.78 -36.98 4.63
CA ARG A 26 7.58 -37.48 3.88
C ARG A 26 7.00 -36.46 2.89
N ALA A 27 7.35 -35.18 3.01
CA ALA A 27 6.82 -34.11 2.16
C ALA A 27 7.26 -34.20 0.68
N ARG A 28 8.36 -34.92 0.39
CA ARG A 28 8.90 -35.06 -0.98
C ARG A 28 7.94 -35.76 -1.96
N ARG A 29 7.01 -36.61 -1.48
CA ARG A 29 6.08 -37.33 -2.38
C ARG A 29 4.69 -36.69 -2.49
N VAL A 30 4.28 -35.89 -1.51
CA VAL A 30 2.94 -35.29 -1.46
C VAL A 30 2.92 -33.90 -2.08
N LEU A 31 3.99 -33.10 -1.96
CA LEU A 31 4.06 -31.79 -2.62
C LEU A 31 4.30 -31.86 -4.13
N LEU A 32 4.92 -32.93 -4.63
CA LEU A 32 5.25 -33.09 -6.07
C LEU A 32 4.08 -33.57 -6.94
N ALA A 33 2.99 -34.09 -6.35
CA ALA A 33 1.86 -34.63 -7.11
C ALA A 33 0.70 -33.63 -7.33
N GLY A 34 0.62 -32.56 -6.53
CA GLY A 34 -0.52 -31.61 -6.54
C GLY A 34 -0.30 -30.31 -7.31
N LEU A 35 0.92 -30.03 -7.75
CA LEU A 35 1.30 -28.78 -8.41
C LEU A 35 1.52 -29.08 -9.89
N GLY A 36 0.57 -28.70 -10.76
CA GLY A 36 0.66 -28.87 -12.22
C GLY A 36 1.83 -28.07 -12.83
N VAL A 37 3.04 -28.63 -12.72
CA VAL A 37 4.31 -28.04 -13.14
C VAL A 37 4.65 -28.51 -14.55
N ARG A 38 5.00 -27.59 -15.45
CA ARG A 38 5.73 -27.89 -16.70
C ARG A 38 7.20 -27.51 -16.53
N SER A 39 8.10 -28.46 -16.72
CA SER A 39 9.55 -28.24 -16.67
C SER A 39 10.04 -27.58 -17.95
N ALA A 40 10.74 -26.46 -17.84
CA ALA A 40 11.71 -26.05 -18.85
C ALA A 40 13.09 -26.47 -18.32
N ARG A 41 13.79 -27.38 -19.00
CA ARG A 41 15.14 -27.81 -18.61
C ARG A 41 16.13 -26.68 -18.89
N TRP A 42 16.96 -26.39 -17.90
CA TRP A 42 18.18 -25.63 -18.08
C TRP A 42 19.35 -26.62 -18.11
N SER A 43 20.37 -26.33 -18.91
CA SER A 43 21.61 -27.08 -18.93
C SER A 43 22.71 -26.08 -18.64
N SER A 44 23.49 -26.27 -17.60
CA SER A 44 24.74 -25.52 -17.41
C SER A 44 25.65 -26.18 -16.38
N ALA A 45 26.95 -25.98 -16.56
CA ALA A 45 28.08 -26.52 -15.81
C ALA A 45 28.89 -25.38 -15.15
N ASP A 46 28.23 -24.28 -14.76
CA ASP A 46 28.85 -23.12 -14.11
C ASP A 46 28.77 -23.28 -12.58
N PRO A 47 29.81 -23.02 -11.78
CA PRO A 47 29.71 -22.96 -10.31
C PRO A 47 28.63 -21.98 -9.79
N ARG A 48 28.17 -21.01 -10.59
CA ARG A 48 26.95 -20.21 -10.31
C ARG A 48 25.65 -21.01 -10.39
N ASP A 49 25.67 -22.25 -10.87
CA ASP A 49 24.55 -23.20 -10.84
C ASP A 49 24.33 -23.85 -9.47
N GLN A 50 25.02 -23.35 -8.44
CA GLN A 50 24.85 -23.78 -7.05
C GLN A 50 24.12 -22.77 -6.16
N GLN A 51 23.48 -21.73 -6.73
CA GLN A 51 22.73 -20.74 -5.96
C GLN A 51 21.24 -20.82 -6.26
N TRP A 52 20.43 -20.61 -5.22
CA TRP A 52 19.01 -20.37 -5.38
C TRP A 52 18.77 -18.91 -5.75
N TYR A 53 17.76 -18.68 -6.58
CA TYR A 53 17.30 -17.36 -6.97
C TYR A 53 15.83 -17.22 -6.59
N GLY A 54 15.51 -16.10 -5.96
CA GLY A 54 14.17 -15.81 -5.48
C GLY A 54 13.69 -14.43 -5.92
N VAL A 55 12.40 -14.31 -6.22
CA VAL A 55 11.72 -13.03 -6.44
C VAL A 55 10.48 -12.97 -5.58
N VAL A 56 10.31 -11.87 -4.85
CA VAL A 56 9.04 -11.53 -4.19
C VAL A 56 8.46 -10.28 -4.84
N ARG A 57 7.23 -10.40 -5.33
CA ARG A 57 6.42 -9.23 -5.75
C ARG A 57 5.18 -9.14 -4.89
N THR A 58 4.84 -7.93 -4.45
CA THR A 58 3.60 -7.63 -3.75
C THR A 58 2.73 -6.71 -4.60
N PHE A 59 1.42 -6.92 -4.55
CA PHE A 59 0.42 -6.21 -5.34
C PHE A 59 -0.93 -6.25 -4.62
N THR A 60 -1.88 -5.43 -5.06
CA THR A 60 -3.27 -5.53 -4.60
C THR A 60 -4.14 -6.08 -5.73
N ALA A 61 -5.10 -6.94 -5.38
CA ALA A 61 -6.10 -7.43 -6.31
C ALA A 61 -7.47 -7.44 -5.64
N GLU A 62 -8.53 -7.34 -6.44
CA GLU A 62 -9.88 -7.67 -5.98
C GLU A 62 -10.01 -9.21 -5.96
N GLU A 63 -10.39 -9.77 -4.81
CA GLU A 63 -10.71 -11.18 -4.66
C GLU A 63 -12.13 -11.33 -4.12
N LEU A 64 -12.80 -12.42 -4.48
CA LEU A 64 -14.08 -12.79 -3.90
C LEU A 64 -13.85 -13.41 -2.52
N ILE A 65 -14.24 -12.70 -1.48
CA ILE A 65 -14.21 -13.16 -0.10
C ILE A 65 -15.66 -13.17 0.38
N ASP A 66 -16.16 -14.33 0.78
CA ASP A 66 -17.55 -14.54 1.21
C ASP A 66 -18.59 -14.05 0.17
N GLY A 67 -18.29 -14.27 -1.12
CA GLY A 67 -19.16 -13.86 -2.23
C GLY A 67 -19.18 -12.36 -2.51
N GLN A 68 -18.33 -11.57 -1.86
CA GLN A 68 -18.23 -10.13 -2.08
C GLN A 68 -16.85 -9.75 -2.63
N PRO A 69 -16.77 -8.84 -3.61
CA PRO A 69 -15.48 -8.29 -4.04
C PRO A 69 -14.82 -7.56 -2.87
N ARG A 70 -13.59 -7.94 -2.54
CA ARG A 70 -12.77 -7.24 -1.54
C ARG A 70 -11.37 -6.99 -2.08
N THR A 71 -10.86 -5.79 -1.80
CA THR A 71 -9.45 -5.50 -2.05
C THR A 71 -8.60 -6.33 -1.09
N THR A 72 -7.64 -7.06 -1.64
CA THR A 72 -6.80 -8.01 -0.92
C THR A 72 -5.33 -7.66 -1.20
N ALA A 73 -4.50 -7.66 -0.17
CA ALA A 73 -3.06 -7.54 -0.32
C ALA A 73 -2.50 -8.90 -0.71
N CYS A 74 -1.76 -8.96 -1.81
CA CYS A 74 -1.26 -10.21 -2.37
C CYS A 74 0.26 -10.16 -2.52
N ALA A 75 0.87 -11.33 -2.48
CA ALA A 75 2.26 -11.53 -2.85
C ALA A 75 2.42 -12.78 -3.71
N ILE A 76 3.45 -12.79 -4.53
CA ILE A 76 3.95 -13.98 -5.20
C ILE A 76 5.42 -14.14 -4.85
N ALA A 77 5.78 -15.36 -4.42
CA ALA A 77 7.15 -15.82 -4.31
C ALA A 77 7.46 -16.70 -5.52
N VAL A 78 8.54 -16.43 -6.23
CA VAL A 78 9.04 -17.27 -7.34
C VAL A 78 10.47 -17.67 -7.01
N VAL A 79 10.81 -18.94 -7.18
CA VAL A 79 12.11 -19.50 -6.80
C VAL A 79 12.64 -20.42 -7.90
N CYS A 80 13.96 -20.46 -8.08
CA CYS A 80 14.64 -21.33 -9.03
C CYS A 80 16.06 -21.69 -8.56
N ASP A 81 16.54 -22.90 -8.85
CA ASP A 81 17.95 -23.33 -8.65
C ASP A 81 18.66 -23.66 -9.99
N GLY A 82 18.06 -23.30 -11.11
CA GLY A 82 18.47 -23.69 -12.46
C GLY A 82 17.65 -24.86 -13.00
N ASP A 83 17.56 -25.96 -12.26
CA ASP A 83 16.86 -27.17 -12.70
C ASP A 83 15.37 -27.18 -12.36
N TYR A 84 15.01 -26.49 -11.28
CA TYR A 84 13.67 -26.43 -10.72
C TYR A 84 13.19 -25.00 -10.66
N SER A 85 11.90 -24.77 -10.95
CA SER A 85 11.24 -23.51 -10.66
C SER A 85 9.88 -23.73 -10.03
N ALA A 86 9.56 -22.92 -9.04
CA ALA A 86 8.26 -22.93 -8.37
C ALA A 86 7.79 -21.51 -8.07
N PHE A 87 6.49 -21.37 -7.90
CA PHE A 87 5.91 -20.13 -7.39
C PHE A 87 4.76 -20.43 -6.44
N HIS A 88 4.51 -19.49 -5.52
CA HIS A 88 3.43 -19.56 -4.56
C HIS A 88 2.77 -18.20 -4.38
N PHE A 89 1.45 -18.19 -4.27
CA PHE A 89 0.67 -16.97 -4.02
C PHE A 89 0.25 -16.89 -2.56
N PHE A 90 0.33 -15.69 -2.01
CA PHE A 90 -0.12 -15.35 -0.68
C PHE A 90 -1.15 -14.24 -0.80
N SER A 91 -2.17 -14.27 0.05
CA SER A 91 -3.14 -13.18 0.14
C SER A 91 -3.52 -12.93 1.60
N ARG A 92 -3.74 -11.66 1.93
CA ARG A 92 -4.26 -11.20 3.21
C ARG A 92 -5.39 -10.19 2.96
N PRO A 93 -6.53 -10.31 3.65
CA PRO A 93 -7.56 -9.29 3.62
C PRO A 93 -6.98 -7.91 3.93
N HIS A 94 -7.38 -6.89 3.18
CA HIS A 94 -6.91 -5.55 3.46
C HIS A 94 -7.63 -4.99 4.69
N GLU A 95 -6.89 -4.74 5.78
CA GLU A 95 -7.43 -4.16 7.00
C GLU A 95 -7.33 -2.62 6.99
N GLY A 96 -8.39 -1.96 6.52
CA GLY A 96 -8.54 -0.50 6.54
C GLY A 96 -8.25 0.16 5.19
N THR A 97 -8.69 1.42 5.06
CA THR A 97 -8.69 2.14 3.77
C THR A 97 -7.43 2.98 3.53
N GLY A 98 -6.74 3.42 4.59
CA GLY A 98 -5.62 4.37 4.46
C GLY A 98 -4.32 3.82 3.85
N PRO A 99 -3.50 4.69 3.21
CA PRO A 99 -2.33 4.29 2.44
C PRO A 99 -1.24 3.66 3.32
N ARG A 100 -1.06 4.15 4.55
CA ARG A 100 -0.12 3.56 5.52
C ARG A 100 -0.51 2.15 5.96
N ARG A 101 -1.82 1.90 6.14
CA ARG A 101 -2.32 0.56 6.48
C ARG A 101 -2.18 -0.38 5.29
N ARG A 102 -2.35 0.13 4.07
CA ARG A 102 -2.12 -0.62 2.83
C ARG A 102 -0.66 -1.03 2.66
N GLU A 103 0.28 -0.11 2.83
CA GLU A 103 1.70 -0.42 2.80
C GLU A 103 2.08 -1.44 3.88
N ALA A 104 1.55 -1.31 5.10
CA ALA A 104 1.78 -2.28 6.17
C ALA A 104 1.23 -3.67 5.81
N THR A 105 0.02 -3.76 5.26
CA THR A 105 -0.59 -5.04 4.88
C THR A 105 0.17 -5.69 3.73
N LEU A 106 0.60 -4.90 2.73
CA LEU A 106 1.45 -5.36 1.63
C LEU A 106 2.83 -5.82 2.12
N GLY A 107 3.39 -5.13 3.10
CA GLY A 107 4.63 -5.54 3.77
C GLY A 107 4.46 -6.91 4.44
N LEU A 108 3.39 -7.11 5.20
CA LEU A 108 3.13 -8.38 5.90
C LEU A 108 2.97 -9.57 4.95
N VAL A 109 2.16 -9.44 3.89
CA VAL A 109 2.03 -10.53 2.90
C VAL A 109 3.33 -10.76 2.12
N GLY A 110 4.14 -9.71 1.94
CA GLY A 110 5.49 -9.81 1.40
C GLY A 110 6.46 -10.57 2.31
N VAL A 111 6.34 -10.41 3.63
CA VAL A 111 7.10 -11.16 4.62
C VAL A 111 6.73 -12.65 4.57
N ASP A 112 5.44 -12.99 4.49
CA ASP A 112 5.01 -14.40 4.34
C ASP A 112 5.63 -15.04 3.09
N ALA A 113 5.63 -14.31 1.97
CA ALA A 113 6.23 -14.75 0.72
C ALA A 113 7.76 -14.91 0.81
N PHE A 114 8.44 -14.00 1.51
CA PHE A 114 9.87 -14.12 1.77
C PHE A 114 10.20 -15.31 2.68
N GLU A 115 9.42 -15.53 3.75
CA GLU A 115 9.58 -16.66 4.66
C GLU A 115 9.47 -17.99 3.91
N TYR A 116 8.53 -18.09 2.98
CA TYR A 116 8.41 -19.25 2.09
C TYR A 116 9.69 -19.49 1.28
N LEU A 117 10.28 -18.45 0.67
CA LEU A 117 11.54 -18.59 -0.06
C LEU A 117 12.68 -19.05 0.85
N TYR A 118 12.79 -18.45 2.04
CA TYR A 118 13.86 -18.78 2.96
C TYR A 118 13.76 -20.23 3.47
N LYS A 119 12.56 -20.71 3.78
CA LYS A 119 12.31 -22.10 4.19
C LYS A 119 12.68 -23.14 3.14
N ILE A 120 12.72 -22.77 1.86
CA ILE A 120 13.16 -23.68 0.79
C ILE A 120 14.66 -23.94 0.87
N VAL A 121 15.44 -22.98 1.36
CA VAL A 121 16.91 -23.07 1.41
C VAL A 121 17.46 -23.28 2.81
N GLU A 122 16.65 -23.05 3.85
CA GLU A 122 17.04 -23.27 5.24
C GLU A 122 17.50 -24.72 5.46
N GLY A 123 18.73 -24.89 5.93
CA GLY A 123 19.35 -26.19 6.15
C GLY A 123 19.89 -26.88 4.90
N HIS A 124 19.86 -26.22 3.74
CA HIS A 124 20.60 -26.62 2.55
C HIS A 124 21.99 -25.95 2.50
N GLU A 125 22.93 -26.54 1.78
CA GLU A 125 24.31 -26.01 1.63
C GLU A 125 24.39 -24.76 0.73
N ARG A 126 23.31 -24.43 0.03
CA ARG A 126 23.26 -23.39 -0.99
C ARG A 126 22.56 -22.14 -0.47
N ASP A 127 23.14 -20.98 -0.73
CA ASP A 127 22.53 -19.69 -0.43
C ASP A 127 21.47 -19.29 -1.46
N ILE A 128 20.58 -18.37 -1.06
CA ILE A 128 19.59 -17.75 -1.94
C ILE A 128 19.90 -16.28 -2.20
N ILE A 129 19.80 -15.89 -3.46
CA ILE A 129 19.80 -14.49 -3.88
C ILE A 129 18.35 -14.07 -4.12
N VAL A 130 17.85 -13.08 -3.37
CA VAL A 130 16.45 -12.65 -3.43
C VAL A 130 16.33 -11.22 -3.93
N TYR A 131 15.50 -11.00 -4.94
CA TYR A 131 15.02 -9.68 -5.32
C TYR A 131 13.64 -9.40 -4.71
N LEU A 132 13.51 -8.24 -4.08
CA LEU A 132 12.29 -7.77 -3.44
C LEU A 132 11.78 -6.52 -4.18
N HIS A 133 10.69 -6.67 -4.92
CA HIS A 133 10.17 -5.61 -5.80
C HIS A 133 9.79 -4.33 -5.04
N GLN A 134 9.21 -4.44 -3.84
CA GLN A 134 8.74 -3.27 -3.11
C GLN A 134 9.80 -2.66 -2.18
N PRO A 135 10.04 -1.33 -2.23
CA PRO A 135 10.99 -0.64 -1.35
C PRO A 135 10.68 -0.83 0.14
N HIS A 136 9.41 -0.69 0.54
CA HIS A 136 9.04 -0.82 1.95
C HIS A 136 9.36 -2.21 2.54
N LEU A 137 9.13 -3.27 1.76
CA LEU A 137 9.48 -4.64 2.15
C LEU A 137 11.01 -4.82 2.27
N ARG A 138 11.79 -4.20 1.35
CA ARG A 138 13.26 -4.20 1.43
C ARG A 138 13.74 -3.56 2.72
N ASP A 139 13.21 -2.39 3.07
CA ASP A 139 13.61 -1.68 4.29
C ASP A 139 13.27 -2.48 5.55
N LEU A 140 12.08 -3.11 5.56
CA LEU A 140 11.64 -3.97 6.64
C LEU A 140 12.59 -5.15 6.82
N LEU A 141 12.91 -5.89 5.76
CA LEU A 141 13.76 -7.08 5.83
C LEU A 141 15.24 -6.74 6.03
N ARG A 142 15.72 -5.58 5.56
CA ARG A 142 17.11 -5.13 5.79
C ARG A 142 17.42 -5.01 7.27
N SER A 143 16.47 -4.52 8.07
CA SER A 143 16.62 -4.42 9.53
C SER A 143 16.74 -5.79 10.22
N ALA A 144 16.25 -6.84 9.59
CA ALA A 144 16.26 -8.22 10.07
C ALA A 144 17.28 -9.11 9.34
N ALA A 145 18.10 -8.56 8.44
CA ALA A 145 19.05 -9.33 7.62
C ALA A 145 19.96 -10.30 8.42
N PRO A 146 20.46 -9.96 9.64
CA PRO A 146 21.25 -10.90 10.44
C PRO A 146 20.52 -12.21 10.82
N ALA A 147 19.18 -12.23 10.78
CA ALA A 147 18.38 -13.42 11.03
C ALA A 147 18.33 -14.39 9.84
N PHE A 148 18.83 -13.97 8.66
CA PHE A 148 18.75 -14.74 7.41
C PHE A 148 20.14 -14.89 6.76
N PRO A 149 21.10 -15.58 7.41
CA PRO A 149 22.50 -15.62 6.97
C PRO A 149 22.70 -16.26 5.59
N GLN A 150 21.79 -17.16 5.17
CA GLN A 150 21.84 -17.84 3.87
C GLN A 150 21.17 -17.02 2.74
N CYS A 151 20.78 -15.77 3.00
CA CYS A 151 20.03 -14.93 2.07
C CYS A 151 20.79 -13.65 1.72
N THR A 152 21.08 -13.46 0.43
CA THR A 152 21.59 -12.20 -0.11
C THR A 152 20.46 -11.45 -0.80
N MET A 153 20.09 -10.28 -0.27
CA MET A 153 19.07 -9.41 -0.88
C MET A 153 19.69 -8.51 -1.97
N ARG A 154 19.07 -8.46 -3.15
CA ARG A 154 19.45 -7.60 -4.27
C ARG A 154 18.41 -6.51 -4.51
N GLU A 155 18.89 -5.32 -4.85
CA GLU A 155 18.05 -4.15 -5.13
C GLU A 155 17.84 -3.90 -6.63
N SER A 156 18.75 -4.41 -7.48
CA SER A 156 18.68 -4.32 -8.93
C SER A 156 18.41 -5.69 -9.57
N LEU A 157 17.88 -5.65 -10.80
CA LEU A 157 17.63 -6.80 -11.65
C LEU A 157 18.72 -6.97 -12.72
N GLU A 158 19.95 -6.55 -12.41
CA GLU A 158 21.10 -6.69 -13.32
C GLU A 158 21.45 -8.17 -13.57
N ASP A 159 21.13 -9.04 -12.62
CA ASP A 159 21.23 -10.48 -12.80
C ASP A 159 20.10 -10.99 -13.72
N GLU A 160 20.48 -11.62 -14.84
CA GLU A 160 19.56 -12.13 -15.86
C GLU A 160 18.56 -13.14 -15.29
N ARG A 161 18.96 -13.96 -14.30
CA ARG A 161 18.09 -14.96 -13.68
C ARG A 161 17.03 -14.28 -12.82
N LEU A 162 17.42 -13.28 -12.02
CA LEU A 162 16.45 -12.48 -11.26
C LEU A 162 15.50 -11.72 -12.18
N SER A 163 16.01 -11.14 -13.27
CA SER A 163 15.20 -10.45 -14.28
C SER A 163 14.15 -11.39 -14.90
N ARG A 164 14.57 -12.60 -15.29
CA ARG A 164 13.68 -13.64 -15.84
C ARG A 164 12.64 -14.10 -14.83
N LEU A 165 13.03 -14.37 -13.58
CA LEU A 165 12.08 -14.76 -12.52
C LEU A 165 11.09 -13.64 -12.22
N ASN A 166 11.52 -12.38 -12.28
CA ASN A 166 10.63 -11.22 -12.12
C ASN A 166 9.62 -11.11 -13.28
N GLY A 167 10.04 -11.45 -14.50
CA GLY A 167 9.14 -11.61 -15.65
C GLY A 167 8.11 -12.72 -15.45
N ILE A 168 8.53 -13.90 -14.97
CA ILE A 168 7.63 -15.01 -14.63
C ILE A 168 6.63 -14.58 -13.55
N ALA A 169 7.11 -13.89 -12.50
CA ALA A 169 6.25 -13.36 -11.44
C ALA A 169 5.19 -12.40 -12.00
N GLY A 170 5.60 -11.48 -12.89
CA GLY A 170 4.68 -10.56 -13.57
C GLY A 170 3.59 -11.28 -14.37
N MET A 171 3.98 -12.22 -15.21
CA MET A 171 3.03 -13.01 -16.02
C MET A 171 2.01 -13.77 -15.14
N GLN A 172 2.46 -14.36 -14.03
CA GLN A 172 1.55 -15.06 -13.11
C GLN A 172 0.59 -14.10 -12.40
N ILE A 173 1.06 -12.90 -12.03
CA ILE A 173 0.19 -11.84 -11.48
C ILE A 173 -0.89 -11.47 -12.49
N ASP A 174 -0.51 -11.18 -13.74
CA ASP A 174 -1.45 -10.79 -14.79
C ASP A 174 -2.51 -11.88 -15.03
N LEU A 175 -2.09 -13.14 -15.13
CA LEU A 175 -2.99 -14.29 -15.25
C LEU A 175 -3.95 -14.41 -14.07
N ARG A 176 -3.47 -14.19 -12.83
CA ARG A 176 -4.32 -14.24 -11.64
C ARG A 176 -5.32 -13.09 -11.63
N VAL A 177 -4.86 -11.87 -11.86
CA VAL A 177 -5.71 -10.67 -11.90
C VAL A 177 -6.78 -10.83 -12.97
N HIS A 178 -6.42 -11.27 -14.17
CA HIS A 178 -7.37 -11.51 -15.24
C HIS A 178 -8.43 -12.56 -14.85
N ARG A 179 -8.02 -13.71 -14.29
CA ARG A 179 -8.96 -14.75 -13.80
C ARG A 179 -9.91 -14.22 -12.74
N GLN A 180 -9.43 -13.38 -11.82
CA GLN A 180 -10.30 -12.80 -10.78
C GLN A 180 -11.25 -11.76 -11.37
N GLN A 181 -10.78 -10.89 -12.27
CA GLN A 181 -11.64 -9.95 -12.98
C GLN A 181 -12.75 -10.67 -13.75
N SER A 182 -12.45 -11.78 -14.43
CA SER A 182 -13.48 -12.59 -15.09
C SER A 182 -14.50 -13.20 -14.13
N ARG A 183 -14.09 -13.57 -12.91
CA ARG A 183 -15.01 -14.09 -11.87
C ARG A 183 -15.87 -13.00 -11.24
N LEU A 184 -15.34 -11.78 -11.18
CA LEU A 184 -16.04 -10.61 -10.67
C LEU A 184 -17.01 -10.02 -11.71
N ALA A 185 -16.83 -10.35 -12.99
CA ALA A 185 -17.72 -9.91 -14.06
C ALA A 185 -19.15 -10.42 -13.81
N GLY A 186 -20.09 -9.48 -13.69
CA GLY A 186 -21.51 -9.78 -13.46
C GLY A 186 -21.92 -9.93 -12.00
N ILE A 187 -21.00 -9.86 -11.04
CA ILE A 187 -21.36 -9.76 -9.62
C ILE A 187 -21.78 -8.31 -9.36
N PRO A 188 -23.04 -8.05 -8.96
CA PRO A 188 -23.46 -6.71 -8.57
C PRO A 188 -22.59 -6.27 -7.41
N ARG A 189 -21.75 -5.26 -7.65
CA ARG A 189 -20.98 -4.62 -6.60
C ARG A 189 -22.00 -4.04 -5.64
N LYS A 190 -21.95 -4.44 -4.37
CA LYS A 190 -22.73 -3.79 -3.31
C LYS A 190 -22.46 -2.30 -3.46
N GLU A 191 -23.47 -1.51 -3.77
CA GLU A 191 -23.36 -0.05 -3.79
C GLU A 191 -22.94 0.36 -2.39
N HIS A 192 -21.64 0.50 -2.18
CA HIS A 192 -21.13 1.19 -1.03
C HIS A 192 -21.53 2.63 -1.29
N GLY A 193 -22.45 3.15 -0.47
CA GLY A 193 -22.97 4.50 -0.61
C GLY A 193 -21.84 5.49 -0.86
N ARG A 194 -22.15 6.53 -1.64
CA ARG A 194 -21.23 7.64 -1.93
C ARG A 194 -20.57 8.11 -0.63
N LEU A 195 -19.24 8.09 -0.56
CA LEU A 195 -18.47 8.55 0.58
C LEU A 195 -18.17 10.04 0.44
N VAL A 196 -18.60 10.84 1.41
CA VAL A 196 -18.25 12.26 1.50
C VAL A 196 -16.90 12.42 2.20
N VAL A 197 -16.01 13.19 1.57
CA VAL A 197 -14.64 13.45 2.04
C VAL A 197 -14.34 14.93 1.93
N ALA A 198 -13.80 15.56 2.97
CA ALA A 198 -13.26 16.91 2.89
C ALA A 198 -11.74 16.90 2.80
N THR A 199 -11.18 17.91 2.14
CA THR A 199 -9.73 18.10 1.98
C THR A 199 -9.35 19.53 2.31
N ASP A 200 -8.19 19.73 2.94
CA ASP A 200 -7.62 21.06 3.14
C ASP A 200 -6.09 21.04 3.15
N ALA A 201 -5.50 22.20 2.87
CA ALA A 201 -4.07 22.45 2.98
C ALA A 201 -3.74 23.66 3.86
N SER A 202 -2.72 23.52 4.70
CA SER A 202 -2.18 24.60 5.51
C SER A 202 -0.76 24.94 5.08
N LEU A 203 -0.56 26.17 4.63
CA LEU A 203 0.76 26.75 4.33
C LEU A 203 0.96 28.04 5.13
N ARG A 204 2.21 28.35 5.49
CA ARG A 204 2.57 29.63 6.11
C ARG A 204 3.76 30.24 5.38
N SER A 205 3.63 31.48 4.94
CA SER A 205 4.61 32.19 4.10
C SER A 205 6.05 32.19 4.62
N ARG A 206 6.26 32.09 5.95
CA ARG A 206 7.59 32.07 6.58
C ARG A 206 8.22 30.67 6.73
N HIS A 207 7.51 29.60 6.42
CA HIS A 207 8.03 28.23 6.53
C HIS A 207 7.89 27.51 5.19
N ARG A 208 8.92 26.73 4.82
CA ARG A 208 8.85 25.86 3.64
C ARG A 208 7.98 24.65 3.95
N GLY A 209 7.09 24.31 3.03
CA GLY A 209 6.24 23.14 3.13
C GLY A 209 4.80 23.43 3.57
N ALA A 210 3.92 22.48 3.27
CA ALA A 210 2.52 22.52 3.63
C ALA A 210 2.13 21.28 4.44
N GLY A 211 1.21 21.44 5.39
CA GLY A 211 0.42 20.33 5.89
C GLY A 211 -0.76 20.13 4.97
N ILE A 212 -1.06 18.89 4.60
CA ILE A 212 -2.23 18.53 3.80
C ILE A 212 -3.03 17.47 4.54
N ALA A 213 -4.35 17.48 4.41
CA ALA A 213 -5.20 16.52 5.09
C ALA A 213 -6.46 16.18 4.28
N CYS A 214 -7.03 15.03 4.61
CA CYS A 214 -8.35 14.61 4.19
C CYS A 214 -9.06 13.85 5.31
N VAL A 215 -10.40 13.94 5.35
CA VAL A 215 -11.25 13.26 6.34
C VAL A 215 -12.59 12.88 5.70
N SER A 216 -13.09 11.68 5.98
CA SER A 216 -14.40 11.22 5.54
C SER A 216 -15.49 11.40 6.61
N GLU A 217 -16.75 11.34 6.18
CA GLU A 217 -17.92 11.28 7.07
C GLU A 217 -17.92 10.07 8.01
N GLU A 218 -17.14 9.04 7.70
CA GLU A 218 -16.96 7.84 8.53
C GLU A 218 -15.84 8.01 9.59
N GLY A 219 -15.31 9.22 9.76
CA GLY A 219 -14.27 9.53 10.73
C GLY A 219 -12.87 9.00 10.36
N ILE A 220 -12.68 8.54 9.12
CA ILE A 220 -11.38 8.11 8.62
C ILE A 220 -10.63 9.34 8.10
N ALA A 221 -9.39 9.54 8.55
CA ALA A 221 -8.58 10.67 8.11
C ALA A 221 -7.11 10.29 7.85
N GLU A 222 -6.48 11.04 6.96
CA GLU A 222 -5.03 11.04 6.74
C GLU A 222 -4.54 12.48 6.69
N SER A 223 -3.42 12.76 7.34
CA SER A 223 -2.76 14.07 7.30
C SER A 223 -1.26 13.93 7.26
N VAL A 224 -0.60 14.81 6.51
CA VAL A 224 0.84 14.70 6.29
C VAL A 224 1.49 16.05 5.98
N PHE A 225 2.73 16.23 6.43
CA PHE A 225 3.55 17.37 6.05
C PHE A 225 4.37 17.07 4.77
N ARG A 226 4.47 18.05 3.89
CA ARG A 226 5.22 17.97 2.63
C ARG A 226 6.14 19.17 2.50
N ALA A 227 7.44 18.96 2.73
CA ALA A 227 8.46 20.02 2.75
C ALA A 227 8.63 20.77 1.41
N HIS A 228 8.34 20.11 0.29
CA HIS A 228 8.51 20.68 -1.05
C HIS A 228 7.31 21.53 -1.52
N LEU A 229 6.18 21.51 -0.80
CA LEU A 229 5.00 22.29 -1.16
C LEU A 229 5.16 23.73 -0.67
N GLY A 230 5.59 24.62 -1.57
CA GLY A 230 5.82 26.04 -1.29
C GLY A 230 4.68 26.98 -1.68
N ARG A 231 3.61 26.46 -2.29
CA ARG A 231 2.47 27.25 -2.77
C ARG A 231 1.16 26.60 -2.33
N ILE A 232 0.20 27.43 -1.95
CA ILE A 232 -1.08 26.96 -1.41
C ILE A 232 -1.90 26.22 -2.48
N ASP A 233 -1.98 26.74 -3.69
CA ASP A 233 -2.71 26.12 -4.81
C ASP A 233 -2.21 24.70 -5.15
N VAL A 234 -0.89 24.47 -5.13
CA VAL A 234 -0.29 23.14 -5.29
C VAL A 234 -0.61 22.25 -4.09
N ALA A 235 -0.63 22.82 -2.88
CA ALA A 235 -0.94 22.06 -1.67
C ALA A 235 -2.40 21.61 -1.61
N GLU A 236 -3.35 22.43 -2.07
CA GLU A 236 -4.76 22.06 -2.19
C GLU A 236 -4.95 20.89 -3.16
N LEU A 237 -4.32 20.94 -4.33
CA LEU A 237 -4.33 19.83 -5.28
C LEU A 237 -3.69 18.56 -4.69
N ALA A 238 -2.61 18.72 -3.91
CA ALA A 238 -1.99 17.60 -3.22
C ALA A 238 -2.89 17.00 -2.12
N ALA A 239 -3.73 17.80 -1.46
CA ALA A 239 -4.72 17.32 -0.49
C ALA A 239 -5.83 16.50 -1.18
N ILE A 240 -6.29 16.94 -2.36
CA ILE A 240 -7.23 16.16 -3.20
C ILE A 240 -6.59 14.85 -3.67
N ASP A 241 -5.35 14.89 -4.15
CA ASP A 241 -4.61 13.69 -4.55
C ASP A 241 -4.41 12.71 -3.39
N LEU A 242 -4.15 13.23 -2.19
CA LEU A 242 -4.09 12.46 -0.94
C LEU A 242 -5.43 11.78 -0.63
N ALA A 243 -6.55 12.50 -0.73
CA ALA A 243 -7.88 11.94 -0.50
C ALA A 243 -8.18 10.79 -1.46
N LEU A 244 -7.95 10.99 -2.77
CA LEU A 244 -8.16 9.96 -3.78
C LEU A 244 -7.27 8.72 -3.57
N SER A 245 -6.07 8.92 -3.02
CA SER A 245 -5.17 7.82 -2.67
C SER A 245 -5.58 7.11 -1.39
N THR A 246 -6.17 7.85 -0.45
CA THR A 246 -6.54 7.38 0.89
C THR A 246 -7.83 6.59 0.87
N PHE A 247 -8.82 7.05 0.12
CA PHE A 247 -10.07 6.33 -0.02
C PHE A 247 -10.00 5.63 -1.37
N CYS A 248 -9.36 4.48 -1.53
CA CYS A 248 -9.18 3.82 -2.84
C CYS A 248 -9.96 2.52 -3.02
N ASP A 249 -11.00 2.32 -2.21
CA ASP A 249 -11.82 1.10 -2.12
C ASP A 249 -12.87 0.97 -3.26
N GLY A 250 -12.81 1.82 -4.28
CA GLY A 250 -13.70 1.80 -5.43
C GLY A 250 -15.05 2.47 -5.21
N ARG A 251 -15.34 2.98 -3.99
CA ARG A 251 -16.56 3.75 -3.70
C ARG A 251 -16.66 5.01 -4.54
N ALA A 252 -17.89 5.39 -4.87
CA ALA A 252 -18.15 6.73 -5.37
C ALA A 252 -17.71 7.75 -4.32
N LEU A 253 -16.90 8.73 -4.72
CA LEU A 253 -16.44 9.80 -3.83
C LEU A 253 -17.13 11.12 -4.13
N HIS A 254 -17.46 11.83 -3.07
CA HIS A 254 -17.88 13.21 -3.10
C HIS A 254 -16.89 14.05 -2.29
N VAL A 255 -16.07 14.83 -2.99
CA VAL A 255 -14.93 15.53 -2.40
C VAL A 255 -15.31 17.00 -2.19
N LEU A 256 -15.38 17.42 -0.93
CA LEU A 256 -15.56 18.81 -0.51
C LEU A 256 -14.21 19.53 -0.57
N VAL A 257 -14.17 20.62 -1.33
CA VAL A 257 -12.96 21.41 -1.58
C VAL A 257 -13.29 22.87 -1.35
N ASP A 258 -12.52 23.58 -0.54
CA ASP A 258 -12.75 25.02 -0.33
C ASP A 258 -11.95 25.94 -1.27
N SER A 259 -11.01 25.36 -2.02
CA SER A 259 -10.20 26.04 -3.04
C SER A 259 -10.85 26.03 -4.43
N ARG A 260 -11.46 27.16 -4.81
CA ARG A 260 -11.93 27.38 -6.19
C ARG A 260 -10.83 27.25 -7.24
N HIS A 261 -9.60 27.62 -6.88
CA HIS A 261 -8.46 27.51 -7.79
C HIS A 261 -8.14 26.05 -8.12
N ALA A 262 -8.15 25.16 -7.13
CA ALA A 262 -7.93 23.74 -7.34
C ALA A 262 -9.02 23.13 -8.24
N LEU A 263 -10.29 23.47 -7.99
CA LEU A 263 -11.41 23.01 -8.82
C LEU A 263 -11.29 23.47 -10.27
N ASN A 264 -10.97 24.74 -10.51
CA ASN A 264 -10.77 25.27 -11.86
C ASN A 264 -9.69 24.51 -12.64
N TYR A 265 -8.62 24.04 -11.97
CA TYR A 265 -7.59 23.22 -12.62
C TYR A 265 -8.09 21.81 -12.96
N ILE A 266 -8.84 21.18 -12.06
CA ILE A 266 -9.40 19.83 -12.26
C ILE A 266 -10.40 19.84 -13.42
N GLU A 267 -11.30 20.83 -13.44
CA GLU A 267 -12.34 21.02 -14.45
C GLU A 267 -11.78 21.49 -15.80
N GLY A 268 -10.50 21.86 -15.87
CA GLY A 268 -9.85 22.31 -17.11
C GLY A 268 -10.20 23.74 -17.51
N VAL A 269 -10.86 24.51 -16.64
CA VAL A 269 -11.14 25.94 -16.84
C VAL A 269 -9.86 26.78 -16.70
N GLY A 270 -8.93 26.34 -15.83
CA GLY A 270 -7.61 26.95 -15.65
C GLY A 270 -6.52 26.31 -16.53
N ARG A 271 -5.64 27.11 -17.13
CA ARG A 271 -4.43 26.59 -17.78
C ARG A 271 -3.37 26.22 -16.73
N ALA A 272 -3.14 24.92 -16.54
CA ALA A 272 -2.01 24.40 -15.77
C ALA A 272 -0.70 24.58 -16.56
N ARG A 273 -0.13 25.80 -16.56
CA ARG A 273 1.18 26.08 -17.19
C ARG A 273 2.36 25.60 -16.33
N ASP A 274 2.11 25.31 -15.07
CA ASP A 274 3.08 24.83 -14.11
C ASP A 274 3.10 23.30 -14.11
N HIS A 275 4.30 22.70 -14.25
CA HIS A 275 4.48 21.26 -14.30
C HIS A 275 4.00 20.56 -13.01
N ALA A 276 4.15 21.19 -11.84
CA ALA A 276 3.70 20.60 -10.58
C ALA A 276 2.18 20.49 -10.51
N ILE A 277 1.49 21.54 -10.97
CA ILE A 277 0.02 21.57 -11.08
C ILE A 277 -0.45 20.56 -12.13
N ALA A 278 0.17 20.55 -13.31
CA ALA A 278 -0.19 19.63 -14.39
C ALA A 278 -0.05 18.16 -13.95
N SER A 279 1.07 17.81 -13.30
CA SER A 279 1.32 16.46 -12.79
C SER A 279 0.31 16.04 -11.73
N LEU A 280 -0.07 16.92 -10.80
CA LEU A 280 -1.11 16.63 -9.80
C LEU A 280 -2.48 16.47 -10.44
N VAL A 281 -2.85 17.34 -11.38
CA VAL A 281 -4.13 17.24 -12.11
C VAL A 281 -4.22 15.94 -12.89
N ASP A 282 -3.13 15.52 -13.56
CA ASP A 282 -3.09 14.25 -14.28
C ASP A 282 -3.20 13.05 -13.34
N SER A 283 -2.54 13.10 -12.18
CA SER A 283 -2.68 12.08 -11.13
C SER A 283 -4.12 11.98 -10.62
N ILE A 284 -4.73 13.13 -10.29
CA ILE A 284 -6.12 13.23 -9.84
C ILE A 284 -7.06 12.65 -10.89
N ARG A 285 -6.94 13.08 -12.15
CA ARG A 285 -7.76 12.58 -13.26
C ARG A 285 -7.56 11.09 -13.48
N GLY A 286 -6.33 10.58 -13.39
CA GLY A 286 -6.02 9.15 -13.46
C GLY A 286 -6.74 8.35 -12.37
N LYS A 287 -6.70 8.82 -11.12
CA LYS A 287 -7.36 8.20 -9.96
C LYS A 287 -8.87 8.31 -10.01
N SER A 288 -9.41 9.36 -10.64
CA SER A 288 -10.85 9.52 -10.84
C SER A 288 -11.42 8.66 -11.97
N ARG A 289 -10.60 8.07 -12.86
CA ARG A 289 -11.10 7.21 -13.95
C ARG A 289 -11.60 5.84 -13.48
N SER A 290 -11.14 5.35 -12.33
CA SER A 290 -11.48 4.01 -11.84
C SER A 290 -12.81 3.95 -11.08
N ARG A 291 -13.48 5.08 -10.85
CA ARG A 291 -14.72 5.20 -10.05
C ARG A 291 -15.43 6.53 -10.23
N PRO A 292 -16.71 6.66 -9.83
CA PRO A 292 -17.37 7.97 -9.77
C PRO A 292 -16.70 8.89 -8.76
N VAL A 293 -16.27 10.08 -9.19
CA VAL A 293 -15.76 11.14 -8.30
C VAL A 293 -16.47 12.44 -8.66
N THR A 294 -17.02 13.09 -7.66
CA THR A 294 -17.61 14.43 -7.77
C THR A 294 -16.87 15.38 -6.85
N PHE A 295 -16.77 16.64 -7.25
CA PHE A 295 -16.16 17.70 -6.45
C PHE A 295 -17.21 18.76 -6.16
N GLU A 296 -17.27 19.22 -4.92
CA GLU A 296 -18.14 20.31 -4.50
C GLU A 296 -17.30 21.42 -3.88
N TRP A 297 -17.53 22.64 -4.37
CA TRP A 297 -16.96 23.81 -3.72
C TRP A 297 -17.74 24.13 -2.45
N VAL A 298 -17.06 24.05 -1.31
CA VAL A 298 -17.59 24.52 -0.03
C VAL A 298 -16.93 25.83 0.36
N ARG A 299 -17.66 26.71 1.05
CA ARG A 299 -17.06 27.94 1.53
C ARG A 299 -16.15 27.62 2.73
N ALA A 300 -14.89 28.03 2.65
CA ALA A 300 -13.96 27.95 3.76
C ALA A 300 -14.57 28.60 5.03
N HIS A 301 -14.38 27.95 6.16
CA HIS A 301 -14.79 28.42 7.49
C HIS A 301 -16.28 28.74 7.66
N ASN A 302 -17.16 28.07 6.91
CA ASN A 302 -18.60 28.27 7.00
C ASN A 302 -19.30 27.24 7.91
N GLY A 303 -18.56 26.59 8.81
CA GLY A 303 -19.12 25.65 9.78
C GLY A 303 -19.45 24.26 9.24
N HIS A 304 -18.95 23.88 8.05
CA HIS A 304 -19.08 22.49 7.58
C HIS A 304 -18.15 21.59 8.42
N PRO A 305 -18.66 20.66 9.25
CA PRO A 305 -17.83 19.95 10.23
C PRO A 305 -16.65 19.20 9.60
N LEU A 306 -16.86 18.52 8.47
CA LEU A 306 -15.78 17.83 7.75
C LEU A 306 -14.70 18.79 7.23
N ASN A 307 -15.07 19.97 6.71
CA ASN A 307 -14.09 20.93 6.19
C ASN A 307 -13.27 21.54 7.33
N GLU A 308 -13.91 21.86 8.46
CA GLU A 308 -13.20 22.33 9.67
C GLU A 308 -12.26 21.26 10.23
N ALA A 309 -12.69 19.99 10.24
CA ALA A 309 -11.83 18.89 10.66
C ALA A 309 -10.63 18.71 9.72
N ALA A 310 -10.85 18.75 8.39
CA ALA A 310 -9.77 18.73 7.40
C ALA A 310 -8.77 19.88 7.65
N HIS A 311 -9.29 21.08 7.91
CA HIS A 311 -8.47 22.25 8.21
C HIS A 311 -7.63 22.09 9.46
N ARG A 312 -8.26 21.69 10.57
CA ARG A 312 -7.58 21.44 11.84
C ARG A 312 -6.50 20.36 11.67
N LEU A 313 -6.76 19.31 10.90
CA LEU A 313 -5.79 18.25 10.59
C LEU A 313 -4.60 18.78 9.75
N ALA A 314 -4.85 19.58 8.71
CA ALA A 314 -3.80 20.17 7.88
C ALA A 314 -2.91 21.11 8.71
N VAL A 315 -3.52 21.94 9.55
CA VAL A 315 -2.82 22.82 10.50
C VAL A 315 -2.00 22.00 11.50
N ALA A 316 -2.59 20.93 12.07
CA ALA A 316 -1.91 20.04 12.99
C ALA A 316 -0.70 19.37 12.35
N ALA A 317 -0.82 18.83 11.13
CA ALA A 317 0.28 18.22 10.40
C ALA A 317 1.45 19.20 10.20
N ARG A 318 1.15 20.45 9.79
CA ARG A 318 2.18 21.50 9.64
C ARG A 318 2.81 21.88 10.97
N ARG A 319 2.01 22.16 12.01
CA ARG A 319 2.52 22.62 13.31
C ARG A 319 3.30 21.53 14.03
N CYS A 320 2.82 20.29 14.03
CA CYS A 320 3.53 19.17 14.62
C CYS A 320 4.92 18.99 14.00
N HIS A 321 5.02 19.09 12.68
CA HIS A 321 6.33 19.06 12.02
C HIS A 321 7.20 20.27 12.41
N THR A 322 6.65 21.49 12.33
CA THR A 322 7.39 22.73 12.64
C THR A 322 7.92 22.75 14.07
N SER A 323 7.16 22.21 15.02
CA SER A 323 7.50 22.17 16.44
C SER A 323 8.16 20.87 16.88
N ASN A 324 8.53 19.99 15.93
CA ASN A 324 9.13 18.69 16.19
C ASN A 324 8.37 17.85 17.25
N VAL A 325 7.04 17.87 17.16
CA VAL A 325 6.15 17.18 18.10
C VAL A 325 6.31 15.67 17.96
N PRO A 326 6.46 14.91 19.06
CA PRO A 326 6.59 13.46 19.01
C PRO A 326 5.38 12.77 18.34
N PRO A 327 5.57 11.64 17.63
CA PRO A 327 4.50 10.93 16.93
C PRO A 327 3.31 10.57 17.82
N ASP A 328 3.54 10.17 19.07
CA ASP A 328 2.47 9.79 20.00
C ASP A 328 1.61 11.00 20.42
N THR A 329 2.22 12.19 20.48
CA THR A 329 1.49 13.44 20.72
C THR A 329 0.73 13.88 19.47
N GLN A 330 1.33 13.71 18.29
CA GLN A 330 0.64 13.96 17.02
C GLN A 330 -0.61 13.07 16.88
N GLN A 331 -0.51 11.78 17.22
CA GLN A 331 -1.66 10.87 17.21
C GLN A 331 -2.77 11.30 18.17
N ARG A 332 -2.42 11.77 19.37
CA ARG A 332 -3.40 12.33 20.32
C ARG A 332 -4.10 13.57 19.78
N ILE A 333 -3.37 14.48 19.14
CA ILE A 333 -3.96 15.67 18.50
C ILE A 333 -4.93 15.27 17.38
N VAL A 334 -4.52 14.34 16.51
CA VAL A 334 -5.40 13.84 15.43
C VAL A 334 -6.65 13.17 15.99
N SER A 335 -6.49 12.33 17.02
CA SER A 335 -7.63 11.63 17.65
C SER A 335 -8.62 12.62 18.25
N GLY A 336 -8.16 13.63 18.99
CA GLY A 336 -9.04 14.67 19.54
C GLY A 336 -9.78 15.47 18.47
N ILE A 337 -9.16 15.77 17.32
CA ILE A 337 -9.85 16.43 16.21
C ILE A 337 -10.98 15.55 15.64
N LEU A 338 -10.76 14.23 15.55
CA LEU A 338 -11.76 13.29 15.04
C LEU A 338 -12.88 13.03 16.06
N GLU A 339 -12.56 13.01 17.35
CA GLU A 339 -13.55 12.92 18.43
C GLU A 339 -14.52 14.11 18.39
N ASP A 340 -14.00 15.34 18.24
CA ASP A 340 -14.84 16.53 18.08
C ASP A 340 -15.78 16.44 16.86
N LEU A 341 -15.26 15.97 15.72
CA LEU A 341 -16.06 15.76 14.51
C LEU A 341 -17.21 14.77 14.76
N THR A 342 -16.95 13.67 15.48
CA THR A 342 -17.99 12.69 15.81
C THR A 342 -19.02 13.24 16.80
N ALA A 343 -18.61 14.09 17.74
CA ALA A 343 -19.53 14.74 18.68
C ALA A 343 -20.46 15.73 17.95
N ASP A 344 -19.92 16.57 17.06
CA ASP A 344 -20.69 17.54 16.27
C ASP A 344 -21.70 16.86 15.32
N SER A 345 -21.41 15.63 14.89
CA SER A 345 -22.30 14.84 14.02
C SER A 345 -23.56 14.34 14.75
N VAL A 346 -23.45 14.08 16.05
CA VAL A 346 -24.57 13.58 16.88
C VAL A 346 -25.55 14.69 17.23
N ASP A 347 -25.07 15.92 17.45
CA ASP A 347 -25.93 17.08 17.77
C ASP A 347 -26.75 17.59 16.57
N GLN A 348 -26.37 17.26 15.33
CA GLN A 348 -27.11 17.66 14.12
C GLN A 348 -28.24 16.69 13.73
N THR A 349 -28.44 15.59 14.46
CA THR A 349 -29.46 14.57 14.18
C THR A 349 -30.62 14.51 15.19
N VAL A 350 -30.73 15.49 16.09
CA VAL A 350 -31.81 15.61 17.10
C VAL A 350 -32.84 16.66 16.71
#